data_AF-A0A6A7M5D2-F1
#
_entry.id   AF-A0A6A7M5D2-F1
#
_cell.length_a   1.000
_cell.length_b   1.000
_cell.length_c   1.000
_cell.angle_alpha   90.00
_cell.angle_beta   90.00
_cell.angle_gamma   90.00
#
_symmetry.space_group_name_H-M   'P 1'
#
loop_
_entity.id
_entity.type
_entity.pdbx_description
1 polymer ?
#
loop_
_entity_poly.entity_id
_entity_poly.type
_entity_poly.pdbx_seq_one_letter_code
_entity_poly.pdbx_strand_id
1 'polypeptide(L)'
;MPKATIKPQDFATLYEGFTAPVSRFDCGRKCAPLNGGEPVCCSTQNAVPVVHKVEFDLLKTRTDLWSKFKPYDYATKQIVAELTSDCMAIHCKGARHCERDNRTIACRGFPFYPYLTRQKEFVGIGTYWVFEDRCWMMSNLEIVDRAFVEQFIATYEALFVKDHSEFTTYVDFSASARRVYSRWKREIPLLGRQGELLIVEPSTGNIRPGRKKDYPKVAPFSSEKEYREAVKEAGGEVPKEGLRAA
;
A
#
# COMPACT_ATOMS: atom_id res chain seq x y z
N MET A 1 8.02 22.55 11.93
CA MET A 1 6.91 21.59 12.15
C MET A 1 7.00 21.05 13.57
N PRO A 2 5.88 20.69 14.22
CA PRO A 2 5.92 20.04 15.53
C PRO A 2 6.73 18.74 15.44
N LYS A 3 7.55 18.46 16.46
CA LYS A 3 8.32 17.22 16.54
C LYS A 3 7.37 16.04 16.71
N ALA A 4 7.61 14.93 16.00
CA ALA A 4 6.86 13.70 16.18
C ALA A 4 6.92 13.24 17.65
N THR A 5 5.78 12.84 18.20
CA THR A 5 5.65 12.40 19.61
C THR A 5 5.42 10.90 19.74
N ILE A 6 5.38 10.19 18.62
CA ILE A 6 5.14 8.75 18.54
C ILE A 6 6.29 7.94 19.14
N LYS A 7 5.95 6.88 19.87
CA LYS A 7 6.87 6.01 20.61
C LYS A 7 6.72 4.54 20.18
N PRO A 8 7.67 3.66 20.50
CA PRO A 8 7.55 2.23 20.23
C PRO A 8 6.26 1.59 20.79
N GLN A 9 5.81 2.01 21.98
CA GLN A 9 4.57 1.51 22.57
C GLN A 9 3.32 1.91 21.77
N ASP A 10 3.31 3.08 21.14
CA ASP A 10 2.20 3.47 20.28
C ASP A 10 2.11 2.51 19.08
N PHE A 11 3.23 2.14 18.47
CA PHE A 11 3.27 1.14 17.39
C PHE A 11 2.81 -0.26 17.84
N ALA A 12 3.11 -0.66 19.08
CA ALA A 12 2.61 -1.92 19.63
C ALA A 12 1.07 -1.93 19.64
N THR A 13 0.45 -0.85 20.13
CA THR A 13 -1.00 -0.67 20.10
C THR A 13 -1.56 -0.63 18.68
N LEU A 14 -0.88 0.05 17.74
CA LEU A 14 -1.29 0.07 16.33
C LEU A 14 -1.25 -1.33 15.70
N TYR A 15 -0.26 -2.16 16.05
CA TYR A 15 -0.14 -3.53 15.53
C TYR A 15 -1.28 -4.44 16.02
N GLU A 16 -1.68 -4.28 17.29
CA GLU A 16 -2.82 -5.00 17.87
C GLU A 16 -4.14 -4.61 17.16
N GLY A 17 -4.28 -3.34 16.81
CA GLY A 17 -5.46 -2.80 16.13
C GLY A 17 -5.52 -3.06 14.62
N PHE A 18 -4.40 -3.42 13.98
CA PHE A 18 -4.30 -3.55 12.51
C PHE A 18 -3.89 -4.95 12.05
N THR A 19 -4.78 -5.92 12.25
CA THR A 19 -4.54 -7.35 12.01
C THR A 19 -5.33 -7.93 10.83
N ALA A 20 -6.39 -7.25 10.40
CA ALA A 20 -7.28 -7.72 9.34
C ALA A 20 -6.51 -7.90 8.02
N PRO A 21 -6.74 -9.01 7.29
CA PRO A 21 -6.19 -9.16 5.95
C PRO A 21 -6.87 -8.19 4.98
N VAL A 22 -6.15 -7.75 3.96
CA VAL A 22 -6.69 -6.87 2.91
C VAL A 22 -7.94 -7.44 2.23
N SER A 23 -7.98 -8.76 2.06
CA SER A 23 -9.13 -9.49 1.56
C SER A 23 -9.05 -10.93 2.05
N ARG A 24 -10.15 -11.68 1.93
CA ARG A 24 -10.17 -13.14 2.12
C ARG A 24 -9.24 -13.93 1.17
N PHE A 25 -8.69 -13.29 0.14
CA PHE A 25 -7.78 -13.92 -0.83
C PHE A 25 -6.32 -13.55 -0.58
N ASP A 26 -5.43 -14.50 -0.85
CA ASP A 26 -4.00 -14.23 -0.94
C ASP A 26 -3.66 -13.57 -2.28
N CYS A 27 -3.78 -12.25 -2.33
CA CYS A 27 -3.45 -11.45 -3.52
C CYS A 27 -2.00 -11.65 -4.00
N GLY A 28 -1.09 -12.04 -3.09
CA GLY A 28 0.30 -12.30 -3.42
C GLY A 28 0.46 -13.47 -4.39
N ARG A 29 -0.37 -14.52 -4.28
CA ARG A 29 -0.38 -15.65 -5.21
C ARG A 29 -0.76 -15.26 -6.64
N LYS A 30 -1.44 -14.13 -6.82
CA LYS A 30 -1.89 -13.66 -8.12
C LYS A 30 -0.78 -12.87 -8.84
N CYS A 31 -0.01 -12.05 -8.13
CA CYS A 31 1.10 -11.29 -8.74
C CYS A 31 2.46 -12.00 -8.70
N ALA A 32 2.69 -12.93 -7.77
CA ALA A 32 3.97 -13.64 -7.65
C ALA A 32 4.45 -14.36 -8.92
N PRO A 33 3.57 -15.02 -9.72
CA PRO A 33 4.00 -15.68 -10.96
C PRO A 33 4.60 -14.73 -12.01
N LEU A 34 4.29 -13.43 -11.91
CA LEU A 34 4.80 -12.38 -12.80
C LEU A 34 6.03 -11.65 -12.24
N ASN A 35 6.49 -12.06 -11.05
CA ASN A 35 7.51 -11.35 -10.29
C ASN A 35 8.51 -12.32 -9.63
N GLY A 36 9.04 -13.26 -10.42
CA GLY A 36 10.07 -14.20 -9.97
C GLY A 36 9.62 -15.15 -8.84
N GLY A 37 8.30 -15.38 -8.70
CA GLY A 37 7.73 -16.21 -7.65
C GLY A 37 7.53 -15.48 -6.32
N GLU A 38 7.74 -14.16 -6.25
CA GLU A 38 7.54 -13.36 -5.04
C GLU A 38 6.43 -12.32 -5.23
N PRO A 39 5.54 -12.10 -4.24
CA PRO A 39 4.61 -10.98 -4.30
C PRO A 39 5.32 -9.64 -4.47
N VAL A 40 4.76 -8.74 -5.29
CA VAL A 40 5.31 -7.39 -5.53
C VAL A 40 5.62 -6.65 -4.24
N CYS A 41 4.73 -6.75 -3.24
CA CYS A 41 4.89 -6.07 -1.94
C CYS A 41 5.97 -6.67 -1.03
N CYS A 42 6.48 -7.87 -1.36
CA CYS A 42 7.48 -8.57 -0.57
C CYS A 42 8.89 -8.49 -1.18
N SER A 43 9.05 -7.86 -2.34
CA SER A 43 10.33 -7.78 -3.06
C SER A 43 10.86 -6.35 -3.06
N THR A 44 12.08 -6.16 -2.55
CA THR A 44 12.73 -4.83 -2.53
C THR A 44 13.08 -4.31 -3.91
N GLN A 45 13.06 -5.17 -4.94
CA GLN A 45 13.19 -4.78 -6.34
C GLN A 45 11.98 -3.98 -6.83
N ASN A 46 10.83 -4.14 -6.17
CA ASN A 46 9.60 -3.45 -6.51
C ASN A 46 9.25 -2.38 -5.49
N ALA A 47 9.26 -2.74 -4.20
CA ALA A 47 8.83 -1.86 -3.13
C ALA A 47 9.87 -1.90 -2.00
N VAL A 48 10.45 -0.75 -1.67
CA VAL A 48 11.33 -0.58 -0.52
C VAL A 48 10.48 -0.09 0.66
N PRO A 49 10.27 -0.91 1.71
CA PRO A 49 9.54 -0.48 2.89
C PRO A 49 10.27 0.66 3.62
N VAL A 50 9.52 1.70 3.95
CA VAL A 50 9.94 2.81 4.82
C VAL A 50 9.15 2.73 6.11
N VAL A 51 9.83 2.89 7.23
CA VAL A 51 9.25 2.87 8.57
C VAL A 51 9.75 4.02 9.41
N HIS A 52 9.00 4.39 10.44
CA HIS A 52 9.51 5.23 11.52
C HIS A 52 10.65 4.50 12.24
N LYS A 53 11.70 5.23 12.61
CA LYS A 53 12.82 4.68 13.38
C LYS A 53 12.35 4.05 14.70
N VAL A 54 11.33 4.62 15.33
CA VAL A 54 10.72 4.09 16.56
C VAL A 54 9.90 2.81 16.33
N GLU A 55 9.32 2.62 15.13
CA GLU A 55 8.69 1.36 14.73
C GLU A 55 9.77 0.28 14.57
N PHE A 56 10.89 0.62 13.92
CA PHE A 56 12.04 -0.27 13.80
C PHE A 56 12.62 -0.65 15.17
N ASP A 57 12.63 0.28 16.13
CA ASP A 57 13.05 -0.02 17.50
C ASP A 57 12.14 -1.04 18.18
N LEU A 58 10.83 -0.93 18.02
CA LEU A 58 9.90 -1.97 18.48
C LEU A 58 10.19 -3.32 17.80
N LEU A 59 10.30 -3.34 16.47
CA LEU A 59 10.46 -4.58 15.70
C LEU A 59 11.71 -5.37 16.10
N LYS A 60 12.84 -4.70 16.37
CA LYS A 60 14.07 -5.35 16.86
C LYS A 60 13.89 -6.09 18.18
N THR A 61 12.89 -5.73 19.00
CA THR A 61 12.59 -6.45 20.25
C THR A 61 11.68 -7.65 20.06
N ARG A 62 11.01 -7.75 18.91
CA ARG A 62 9.96 -8.74 18.64
C ARG A 62 10.39 -9.86 17.71
N THR A 63 11.33 -9.58 16.81
CA THR A 63 11.71 -10.50 15.72
C THR A 63 13.08 -10.17 15.16
N ASP A 64 13.69 -11.16 14.50
CA ASP A 64 14.89 -10.99 13.67
C ASP A 64 14.56 -10.88 12.17
N LEU A 65 13.28 -10.74 11.81
CA LEU A 65 12.78 -10.63 10.44
C LEU A 65 13.35 -9.42 9.68
N TRP A 66 13.57 -8.30 10.38
CA TRP A 66 13.84 -7.00 9.78
C TRP A 66 15.30 -6.58 9.87
N SER A 67 15.80 -5.98 8.80
CA SER A 67 17.15 -5.42 8.71
C SER A 67 17.13 -4.06 8.00
N LYS A 68 18.14 -3.24 8.28
CA LYS A 68 18.30 -1.94 7.59
C LYS A 68 18.54 -2.20 6.11
N PHE A 69 17.80 -1.50 5.25
CA PHE A 69 17.97 -1.62 3.81
C PHE A 69 19.25 -0.92 3.36
N LYS A 70 20.01 -1.58 2.50
CA LYS A 70 21.19 -1.02 1.85
C LYS A 70 20.83 -0.74 0.38
N PRO A 71 20.76 0.53 -0.05
CA PRO A 71 20.42 0.85 -1.42
C PRO A 71 21.54 0.40 -2.36
N TYR A 72 21.17 -0.20 -3.49
CA TYR A 72 22.09 -0.86 -4.41
C TYR A 72 22.12 -0.24 -5.81
N ASP A 73 21.16 0.61 -6.15
CA ASP A 73 21.10 1.31 -7.45
C ASP A 73 20.77 2.80 -7.27
N TYR A 74 20.68 3.56 -8.37
CA TYR A 74 20.39 4.99 -8.31
C TYR A 74 19.00 5.28 -7.73
N ALA A 75 17.98 4.52 -8.14
CA ALA A 75 16.60 4.74 -7.70
C ALA A 75 16.45 4.52 -6.19
N THR A 76 16.97 3.41 -5.67
CA THR A 76 16.96 3.08 -4.24
C THR A 76 17.80 4.06 -3.42
N LYS A 77 18.88 4.62 -3.98
CA LYS A 77 19.64 5.70 -3.34
C LYS A 77 18.83 6.98 -3.23
N GLN A 78 18.06 7.36 -4.26
CA GLN A 78 17.17 8.52 -4.20
C GLN A 78 16.07 8.33 -3.13
N ILE A 79 15.43 7.16 -3.09
CA ILE A 79 14.43 6.82 -2.06
C ILE A 79 15.00 7.06 -0.66
N VAL A 80 16.19 6.54 -0.37
CA VAL A 80 16.82 6.69 0.95
C VAL A 80 17.24 8.13 1.24
N ALA A 81 17.66 8.90 0.22
CA ALA A 81 18.07 10.29 0.36
C ALA A 81 16.90 11.25 0.64
N GLU A 82 15.70 10.92 0.16
CA GLU A 82 14.49 11.73 0.32
C GLU A 82 13.72 11.44 1.62
N LEU A 83 14.16 10.47 2.43
CA LEU A 83 13.50 10.14 3.69
C LEU A 83 13.61 11.29 4.70
N THR A 84 12.52 11.51 5.44
CA THR A 84 12.55 12.37 6.62
C THR A 84 13.50 11.81 7.67
N SER A 85 14.04 12.68 8.53
CA SER A 85 15.02 12.29 9.56
C SER A 85 14.49 11.25 10.55
N ASP A 86 13.18 11.10 10.68
CA ASP A 86 12.54 10.19 11.62
C ASP A 86 12.18 8.84 10.98
N CYS A 87 12.38 8.70 9.68
CA CYS A 87 12.12 7.48 8.92
C CYS A 87 13.42 6.77 8.49
N MET A 88 13.29 5.51 8.10
CA MET A 88 14.37 4.73 7.51
C MET A 88 13.83 3.62 6.59
N ALA A 89 14.62 3.26 5.59
CA ALA A 89 14.33 2.12 4.73
C ALA A 89 14.79 0.81 5.40
N ILE A 90 13.94 -0.22 5.33
CA ILE A 90 14.22 -1.56 5.87
C ILE A 90 13.84 -2.63 4.86
N HIS A 91 14.29 -3.86 5.10
CA HIS A 91 13.84 -5.04 4.36
C HIS A 91 13.60 -6.21 5.30
N CYS A 92 12.71 -7.10 4.92
CA CYS A 92 12.47 -8.36 5.63
C CYS A 92 13.31 -9.49 5.01
N LYS A 93 13.27 -10.68 5.63
CA LYS A 93 13.82 -11.93 5.08
C LYS A 93 13.07 -12.47 3.85
N GLY A 94 12.00 -11.80 3.40
CA GLY A 94 11.23 -12.17 2.21
C GLY A 94 9.93 -12.94 2.52
N ALA A 95 9.11 -13.14 1.48
CA ALA A 95 7.74 -13.66 1.61
C ALA A 95 7.66 -15.03 2.30
N ARG A 96 8.63 -15.92 2.07
CA ARG A 96 8.68 -17.26 2.67
C ARG A 96 8.92 -17.25 4.17
N HIS A 97 9.47 -16.16 4.70
CA HIS A 97 9.77 -15.95 6.11
C HIS A 97 8.82 -14.93 6.76
N CYS A 98 7.68 -14.63 6.11
CA CYS A 98 6.79 -13.58 6.56
C CYS A 98 6.12 -13.94 7.90
N GLU A 99 6.38 -13.14 8.92
CA GLU A 99 5.68 -13.17 10.20
C GLU A 99 4.58 -12.12 10.18
N ARG A 100 3.33 -12.54 9.95
CA ARG A 100 2.20 -11.61 9.72
C ARG A 100 2.02 -10.59 10.85
N ASP A 101 2.23 -11.02 12.09
CA ASP A 101 2.07 -10.20 13.30
C ASP A 101 3.25 -9.26 13.57
N ASN A 102 4.37 -9.45 12.86
CA ASN A 102 5.54 -8.58 12.91
C ASN A 102 5.72 -7.81 11.60
N ARG A 103 4.68 -7.69 10.76
CA ARG A 103 4.68 -6.79 9.62
C ARG A 103 4.63 -5.33 10.07
N THR A 104 5.34 -4.47 9.36
CA THR A 104 5.26 -3.01 9.52
C THR A 104 3.87 -2.48 9.18
N ILE A 105 3.51 -1.28 9.64
CA ILE A 105 2.30 -0.59 9.20
C ILE A 105 2.27 -0.47 7.67
N ALA A 106 3.40 -0.12 7.05
CA ALA A 106 3.52 -0.05 5.60
C ALA A 106 3.22 -1.40 4.90
N CYS A 107 3.77 -2.51 5.42
CA CYS A 107 3.51 -3.84 4.85
C CYS A 107 2.12 -4.39 5.16
N ARG A 108 1.46 -3.91 6.22
CA ARG A 108 0.05 -4.21 6.50
C ARG A 108 -0.86 -3.44 5.55
N GLY A 109 -0.58 -2.17 5.34
CA GLY A 109 -1.38 -1.25 4.53
C GLY A 109 -1.19 -1.35 3.02
N PHE A 110 -0.10 -1.94 2.52
CA PHE A 110 0.16 -2.02 1.08
C PHE A 110 -0.99 -2.70 0.29
N PRO A 111 -1.39 -2.21 -0.90
CA PRO A 111 -0.85 -1.08 -1.67
C PRO A 111 -1.51 0.28 -1.37
N PHE A 112 -2.12 0.42 -0.19
CA PHE A 112 -2.95 1.58 0.13
C PHE A 112 -2.17 2.68 0.84
N TYR A 113 -2.64 3.91 0.63
CA TYR A 113 -2.22 5.09 1.36
C TYR A 113 -3.46 5.88 1.82
N PRO A 114 -3.38 6.63 2.94
CA PRO A 114 -4.46 7.51 3.36
C PRO A 114 -4.65 8.67 2.37
N TYR A 115 -5.85 8.85 1.85
CA TYR A 115 -6.18 9.93 0.93
C TYR A 115 -6.73 11.15 1.65
N LEU A 116 -6.09 12.29 1.45
CA LEU A 116 -6.46 13.58 2.04
C LEU A 116 -7.01 14.53 0.97
N THR A 117 -8.16 15.15 1.24
CA THR A 117 -8.76 16.16 0.36
C THR A 117 -7.93 17.45 0.29
N ARG A 118 -8.34 18.42 -0.53
CA ARG A 118 -7.71 19.76 -0.56
C ARG A 118 -7.89 20.50 0.77
N GLN A 119 -8.97 20.20 1.47
CA GLN A 119 -9.32 20.67 2.80
C GLN A 119 -8.59 19.89 3.91
N LYS A 120 -7.73 18.94 3.53
CA LYS A 120 -6.95 18.07 4.42
C LYS A 120 -7.81 17.13 5.25
N GLU A 121 -8.97 16.74 4.72
CA GLU A 121 -9.84 15.75 5.36
C GLU A 121 -9.45 14.34 4.93
N PHE A 122 -9.36 13.43 5.91
CA PHE A 122 -9.09 12.02 5.66
C PHE A 122 -10.37 11.25 5.33
N VAL A 123 -10.63 11.11 4.03
CA VAL A 123 -11.92 10.64 3.48
C VAL A 123 -11.90 9.17 3.07
N GLY A 124 -10.75 8.51 3.07
CA GLY A 124 -10.64 7.14 2.62
C GLY A 124 -9.21 6.76 2.23
N ILE A 125 -9.08 5.61 1.59
CA ILE A 125 -7.80 5.03 1.18
C ILE A 125 -7.68 5.03 -0.34
N GLY A 126 -6.54 5.48 -0.85
CA GLY A 126 -6.15 5.40 -2.26
C GLY A 126 -5.08 4.33 -2.46
N THR A 127 -4.71 4.06 -3.71
CA THR A 127 -3.67 3.09 -4.05
C THR A 127 -2.44 3.76 -4.65
N TYR A 128 -1.24 3.31 -4.27
CA TYR A 128 0.01 3.78 -4.86
C TYR A 128 0.07 3.45 -6.36
N TRP A 129 -0.25 4.43 -7.22
CA TRP A 129 -0.44 4.24 -8.67
C TRP A 129 0.78 3.66 -9.40
N VAL A 130 1.98 3.80 -8.84
CA VAL A 130 3.23 3.25 -9.38
C VAL A 130 3.28 1.71 -9.42
N PHE A 131 2.31 1.03 -8.80
CA PHE A 131 2.17 -0.42 -8.80
C PHE A 131 0.96 -0.90 -9.62
N GLU A 132 0.24 -0.02 -10.33
CA GLU A 132 -1.00 -0.37 -11.04
C GLU A 132 -0.81 -1.49 -12.07
N ASP A 133 0.40 -1.61 -12.62
CA ASP A 133 0.82 -2.57 -13.63
C ASP A 133 1.21 -3.96 -13.08
N ARG A 134 1.36 -4.11 -11.76
CA ARG A 134 1.92 -5.33 -11.15
C ARG A 134 1.25 -5.77 -9.85
N CYS A 135 0.50 -4.91 -9.19
CA CYS A 135 -0.29 -5.28 -8.01
C CYS A 135 -1.70 -5.71 -8.40
N TRP A 136 -2.00 -7.01 -8.29
CA TRP A 136 -3.33 -7.56 -8.56
C TRP A 136 -4.44 -6.89 -7.75
N MET A 137 -4.17 -6.55 -6.48
CA MET A 137 -5.16 -5.94 -5.60
C MET A 137 -5.69 -4.61 -6.15
N MET A 138 -4.86 -3.83 -6.84
CA MET A 138 -5.27 -2.53 -7.40
C MET A 138 -6.29 -2.66 -8.54
N SER A 139 -6.37 -3.82 -9.21
CA SER A 139 -7.39 -4.12 -10.22
C SER A 139 -8.64 -4.81 -9.64
N ASN A 140 -8.69 -5.03 -8.32
CA ASN A 140 -9.75 -5.77 -7.63
C ASN A 140 -10.10 -5.10 -6.29
N LEU A 141 -10.27 -3.77 -6.29
CA LEU A 141 -10.55 -3.01 -5.07
C LEU A 141 -11.91 -3.34 -4.43
N GLU A 142 -12.86 -3.87 -5.22
CA GLU A 142 -14.21 -4.21 -4.76
C GLU A 142 -14.28 -5.41 -3.81
N ILE A 143 -13.19 -6.16 -3.66
CA ILE A 143 -13.09 -7.32 -2.75
C ILE A 143 -12.28 -7.02 -1.50
N VAL A 144 -11.86 -5.76 -1.29
CA VAL A 144 -11.16 -5.34 -0.07
C VAL A 144 -12.11 -5.46 1.11
N ASP A 145 -11.65 -6.10 2.18
CA ASP A 145 -12.48 -6.37 3.34
C ASP A 145 -12.74 -5.09 4.14
N ARG A 146 -14.00 -4.89 4.54
CA ARG A 146 -14.41 -3.72 5.33
C ARG A 146 -13.64 -3.61 6.65
N ALA A 147 -13.38 -4.73 7.32
CA ALA A 147 -12.60 -4.75 8.56
C ALA A 147 -11.17 -4.23 8.34
N PHE A 148 -10.55 -4.51 7.19
CA PHE A 148 -9.25 -3.95 6.84
C PHE A 148 -9.32 -2.43 6.67
N VAL A 149 -10.34 -1.93 5.96
CA VAL A 149 -10.54 -0.48 5.77
C VAL A 149 -10.72 0.21 7.12
N GLU A 150 -11.59 -0.30 7.98
CA GLU A 150 -11.83 0.28 9.31
C GLU A 150 -10.55 0.33 10.17
N GLN A 151 -9.76 -0.75 10.18
CA GLN A 151 -8.50 -0.79 10.92
C GLN A 151 -7.41 0.10 10.31
N PHE A 152 -7.34 0.20 8.97
CA PHE A 152 -6.44 1.12 8.28
C PHE A 152 -6.76 2.56 8.68
N ILE A 153 -8.03 2.96 8.57
CA ILE A 153 -8.48 4.31 8.93
C ILE A 153 -8.12 4.63 10.38
N ALA A 154 -8.51 3.76 11.33
CA ALA A 154 -8.23 3.97 12.76
C ALA A 154 -6.72 4.08 13.04
N THR A 155 -5.90 3.25 12.39
CA THR A 155 -4.44 3.28 12.51
C THR A 155 -3.86 4.62 12.08
N TYR A 156 -4.23 5.10 10.90
CA TYR A 156 -3.68 6.36 10.38
C TYR A 156 -4.22 7.59 11.10
N GLU A 157 -5.46 7.56 11.60
CA GLU A 157 -5.97 8.63 12.48
C GLU A 157 -5.16 8.75 13.77
N ALA A 158 -4.89 7.62 14.43
CA ALA A 158 -4.04 7.61 15.62
C ALA A 158 -2.61 8.07 15.31
N LEU A 159 -2.06 7.66 14.16
CA LEU A 159 -0.74 8.08 13.69
C LEU A 159 -0.67 9.58 13.43
N PHE A 160 -1.65 10.17 12.74
CA PHE A 160 -1.69 11.60 12.43
C PHE A 160 -1.82 12.51 13.64
N VAL A 161 -2.45 12.03 14.72
CA VAL A 161 -2.51 12.75 15.99
C VAL A 161 -1.12 12.84 16.65
N LYS A 162 -0.31 11.78 16.53
CA LYS A 162 1.01 11.67 17.19
C LYS A 162 2.16 12.19 16.33
N ASP A 163 2.00 12.13 15.01
CA ASP A 163 2.98 12.54 14.02
C ASP A 163 2.35 13.40 12.93
N HIS A 164 2.45 14.72 13.13
CA HIS A 164 1.97 15.69 12.15
C HIS A 164 2.79 15.71 10.86
N SER A 165 4.04 15.22 10.89
CA SER A 165 4.87 15.14 9.68
C SER A 165 4.34 14.04 8.75
N GLU A 166 3.89 12.92 9.30
CA GLU A 166 3.22 11.86 8.54
C GLU A 166 1.92 12.37 7.88
N PHE A 167 1.10 13.12 8.64
CA PHE A 167 -0.09 13.76 8.09
C PHE A 167 0.24 14.68 6.91
N THR A 168 1.26 15.52 7.07
CA THR A 168 1.71 16.44 6.01
C THR A 168 2.20 15.67 4.78
N THR A 169 2.96 14.61 4.98
CA THR A 169 3.45 13.73 3.90
C THR A 169 2.29 13.22 3.05
N TYR A 170 1.19 12.75 3.64
CA TYR A 170 0.06 12.26 2.86
C TYR A 170 -0.87 13.34 2.30
N VAL A 171 -0.92 14.54 2.89
CA VAL A 171 -1.52 15.71 2.24
C VAL A 171 -0.79 15.99 0.92
N ASP A 172 0.54 16.01 0.94
CA ASP A 172 1.37 16.27 -0.24
C ASP A 172 1.29 15.11 -1.24
N PHE A 173 1.30 13.87 -0.77
CA PHE A 173 1.16 12.68 -1.61
C PHE A 173 -0.21 12.66 -2.31
N SER A 174 -1.29 12.97 -1.60
CA SER A 174 -2.65 13.06 -2.18
C SER A 174 -2.75 14.20 -3.20
N ALA A 175 -2.04 15.31 -2.99
CA ALA A 175 -1.93 16.38 -3.98
C ALA A 175 -1.15 15.93 -5.23
N SER A 176 -0.07 15.15 -5.06
CA SER A 176 0.67 14.54 -6.16
C SER A 176 -0.21 13.57 -6.96
N ALA A 177 -0.99 12.73 -6.28
CA ALA A 177 -1.97 11.85 -6.93
C ALA A 177 -2.91 12.65 -7.84
N ARG A 178 -3.51 13.73 -7.33
CA ARG A 178 -4.38 14.61 -8.13
C ARG A 178 -3.67 15.20 -9.35
N ARG A 179 -2.40 15.62 -9.22
CA ARG A 179 -1.62 16.14 -10.36
C ARG A 179 -1.36 15.07 -11.41
N VAL A 180 -0.98 13.86 -10.99
CA VAL A 180 -0.70 12.73 -11.90
C VAL A 180 -1.96 12.33 -12.65
N TYR A 181 -3.06 12.07 -11.94
CA TYR A 181 -4.31 11.62 -12.56
C TYR A 181 -4.95 12.69 -13.44
N SER A 182 -4.81 13.98 -13.07
CA SER A 182 -5.22 15.10 -13.94
C SER A 182 -4.47 15.09 -15.29
N ARG A 183 -3.15 14.90 -15.26
CA ARG A 183 -2.33 14.79 -16.50
C ARG A 183 -2.74 13.60 -17.35
N TRP A 184 -3.11 12.49 -16.72
CA TRP A 184 -3.60 11.29 -17.41
C TRP A 184 -5.05 11.40 -17.88
N LYS A 185 -5.76 12.46 -17.51
CA LYS A 185 -7.21 12.61 -17.75
C LYS A 185 -8.01 11.41 -17.20
N ARG A 186 -7.59 10.90 -16.04
CA ARG A 186 -8.21 9.77 -15.33
C ARG A 186 -8.77 10.25 -14.00
N GLU A 187 -9.90 9.69 -13.57
CA GLU A 187 -10.38 9.88 -12.20
C GLU A 187 -9.61 8.98 -11.22
N ILE A 188 -9.59 9.35 -9.93
CA ILE A 188 -8.89 8.56 -8.90
C ILE A 188 -9.91 7.64 -8.22
N PRO A 189 -9.73 6.31 -8.29
CA PRO A 189 -10.50 5.37 -7.50
C PRO A 189 -10.03 5.37 -6.04
N LEU A 190 -10.98 5.45 -5.11
CA LEU A 190 -10.74 5.35 -3.66
C LEU A 190 -11.68 4.33 -3.03
N LEU A 191 -11.29 3.80 -1.87
CA LEU A 191 -12.24 3.20 -0.94
C LEU A 191 -12.51 4.21 0.16
N GLY A 192 -13.77 4.55 0.40
CA GLY A 192 -14.17 5.44 1.49
C GLY A 192 -14.01 4.78 2.85
N ARG A 193 -14.39 5.49 3.91
CA ARG A 193 -14.09 5.09 5.29
C ARG A 193 -14.83 3.82 5.74
N GLN A 194 -15.92 3.46 5.07
CA GLN A 194 -16.70 2.25 5.31
C GLN A 194 -16.48 1.19 4.22
N GLY A 195 -15.49 1.38 3.36
CA GLY A 195 -15.18 0.50 2.22
C GLY A 195 -16.08 0.76 0.99
N GLU A 196 -16.85 1.84 1.00
CA GLU A 196 -17.66 2.25 -0.13
C GLU A 196 -16.79 2.71 -1.31
N LEU A 197 -17.28 2.46 -2.53
CA LEU A 197 -16.58 2.87 -3.73
C LEU A 197 -16.75 4.37 -3.95
N LEU A 198 -15.65 5.12 -3.99
CA LEU A 198 -15.61 6.56 -4.26
C LEU A 198 -14.71 6.87 -5.45
N ILE A 199 -15.08 7.91 -6.20
CA ILE A 199 -14.29 8.44 -7.32
C ILE A 199 -14.01 9.91 -7.07
N VAL A 200 -12.73 10.30 -7.22
CA VAL A 200 -12.32 11.71 -7.15
C VAL A 200 -12.03 12.26 -8.53
N GLU A 201 -12.64 13.39 -8.84
CA GLU A 201 -12.28 14.22 -9.98
C GLU A 201 -11.01 15.04 -9.62
N PRO A 202 -9.85 14.81 -10.26
CA PRO A 202 -8.59 15.41 -9.80
C PRO A 202 -8.52 16.93 -9.92
N SER A 203 -9.15 17.48 -10.96
CA SER A 203 -9.15 18.90 -11.33
C SER A 203 -9.93 19.76 -10.34
N THR A 204 -11.07 19.26 -9.84
CA THR A 204 -11.96 19.96 -8.91
C THR A 204 -11.72 19.52 -7.46
N GLY A 205 -11.34 18.25 -7.25
CA GLY A 205 -11.32 17.60 -5.94
C GLY A 205 -12.68 17.06 -5.51
N ASN A 206 -13.70 17.12 -6.39
CA ASN A 206 -15.03 16.60 -6.09
C ASN A 206 -14.98 15.08 -5.93
N ILE A 207 -15.71 14.59 -4.92
CA ILE A 207 -15.84 13.16 -4.63
C ILE A 207 -17.28 12.75 -4.89
N ARG A 208 -17.47 11.67 -5.65
CA ARG A 208 -18.77 11.09 -5.96
C ARG A 208 -18.79 9.60 -5.63
N PRO A 209 -19.97 9.00 -5.39
CA PRO A 209 -20.10 7.55 -5.38
C PRO A 209 -19.59 6.93 -6.69
N GLY A 210 -18.81 5.87 -6.54
CA GLY A 210 -18.27 5.06 -7.62
C GLY A 210 -19.14 3.85 -7.93
N ARG A 211 -19.00 3.31 -9.14
CA ARG A 211 -19.55 2.01 -9.54
C ARG A 211 -18.39 1.07 -9.87
N LYS A 212 -18.62 -0.25 -9.82
CA LYS A 212 -17.59 -1.26 -10.16
C LYS A 212 -16.85 -0.98 -11.48
N LYS A 213 -17.57 -0.49 -12.50
CA LYS A 213 -16.98 -0.16 -13.81
C LYS A 213 -16.07 1.08 -13.82
N ASP A 214 -16.17 1.92 -12.80
CA ASP A 214 -15.35 3.12 -12.66
C ASP A 214 -13.95 2.77 -12.11
N TYR A 215 -13.72 1.51 -11.69
CA TYR A 215 -12.45 1.01 -11.16
C TYR A 215 -11.68 0.29 -12.27
N PRO A 216 -10.60 0.90 -12.78
CA PRO A 216 -9.89 0.36 -13.92
C PRO A 216 -9.21 -0.95 -13.56
N LYS A 217 -9.35 -1.95 -14.43
CA LYS A 217 -8.48 -3.12 -14.42
C LYS A 217 -7.33 -2.86 -15.36
N VAL A 218 -6.12 -3.02 -14.86
CA VAL A 218 -4.90 -2.70 -15.60
C VAL A 218 -4.22 -4.00 -16.02
N ALA A 219 -3.69 -4.04 -17.24
CA ALA A 219 -2.90 -5.17 -17.71
C ALA A 219 -1.71 -5.42 -16.76
N PRO A 220 -1.39 -6.69 -16.45
CA PRO A 220 -1.92 -7.92 -17.04
C PRO A 220 -3.18 -8.47 -16.34
N PHE A 221 -3.74 -7.75 -15.37
CA PHE A 221 -4.90 -8.19 -14.59
C PHE A 221 -6.25 -7.74 -15.18
N SER A 222 -6.25 -7.22 -16.41
CA SER A 222 -7.47 -6.75 -17.08
C SER A 222 -8.40 -7.89 -17.48
N SER A 223 -7.84 -9.06 -17.82
CA SER A 223 -8.58 -10.27 -18.15
C SER A 223 -7.80 -11.54 -17.79
N GLU A 224 -8.51 -12.65 -17.64
CA GLU A 224 -7.91 -13.97 -17.37
C GLU A 224 -6.98 -14.42 -18.52
N LYS A 225 -7.31 -14.04 -19.76
CA LYS A 225 -6.52 -14.36 -20.94
C LYS A 225 -5.16 -13.65 -20.88
N GLU A 226 -5.17 -12.33 -20.72
CA GLU A 226 -3.93 -11.53 -20.63
C GLU A 226 -3.06 -11.98 -19.47
N TYR A 227 -3.67 -12.27 -18.32
CA TYR A 227 -2.95 -12.78 -17.17
C TYR A 227 -2.21 -14.10 -17.47
N ARG A 228 -2.88 -15.06 -18.09
CA ARG A 228 -2.28 -16.35 -18.45
C ARG A 228 -1.16 -16.22 -19.47
N GLU A 229 -1.34 -15.34 -20.45
CA GLU A 229 -0.32 -15.01 -21.46
C GLU A 229 0.90 -14.41 -20.79
N ALA A 230 0.72 -13.38 -19.95
CA ALA A 230 1.81 -12.74 -19.22
C ALA A 230 2.55 -13.70 -18.27
N VAL A 231 1.83 -14.59 -17.57
CA VAL A 231 2.47 -15.60 -16.69
C VAL A 231 3.31 -16.58 -17.49
N LYS A 232 2.81 -17.03 -18.65
CA LYS A 232 3.55 -17.92 -19.54
C LYS A 232 4.80 -17.23 -20.10
N GLU A 233 4.68 -15.97 -20.52
CA GLU A 233 5.81 -15.17 -21.02
C GLU A 233 6.87 -14.92 -19.95
N ALA A 234 6.47 -14.72 -18.70
CA ALA A 234 7.37 -14.59 -17.56
C ALA A 234 8.00 -15.92 -17.11
N GLY A 235 7.65 -17.05 -17.74
CA GLY A 235 8.12 -18.38 -17.35
C GLY A 235 7.54 -18.88 -16.01
N GLY A 236 6.44 -18.28 -15.55
CA GLY A 236 5.76 -18.65 -14.31
C GLY A 236 4.68 -19.73 -14.51
N GLU A 237 4.15 -20.23 -13.40
CA GLU A 237 3.02 -21.15 -13.39
C GLU A 237 1.71 -20.40 -13.08
N VAL A 238 0.69 -20.60 -13.91
CA VAL A 238 -0.63 -20.02 -13.69
C VAL A 238 -1.25 -20.65 -12.44
N PRO A 239 -1.66 -19.85 -11.43
CA PRO A 239 -2.36 -20.37 -10.26
C PRO A 239 -3.65 -21.09 -10.66
N LYS A 240 -4.00 -22.17 -9.94
CA LYS A 240 -5.21 -22.98 -10.22
C LYS A 240 -6.49 -22.13 -10.33
N GLU A 241 -6.61 -21.13 -9.47
CA GLU A 241 -7.79 -20.24 -9.40
C GLU A 241 -7.73 -19.07 -10.40
N GLY A 242 -6.62 -18.88 -11.14
CA GLY A 242 -6.46 -17.75 -12.07
C GLY A 242 -6.52 -16.41 -11.36
N LEU A 243 -7.19 -15.40 -11.96
CA LEU A 243 -7.51 -14.12 -11.31
C LEU A 243 -8.72 -14.19 -10.38
N ARG A 244 -9.49 -15.28 -10.43
CA ARG A 244 -10.74 -15.36 -9.67
C ARG A 244 -10.47 -15.60 -8.19
N ALA A 245 -11.34 -14.99 -7.41
CA ALA A 245 -11.73 -15.48 -6.10
C ALA A 245 -12.18 -16.96 -6.22
N ALA A 246 -11.63 -17.86 -5.40
CA ALA A 246 -12.20 -19.20 -5.22
C ALA A 246 -13.68 -19.15 -4.82
#